data_AF-A0A850EN12-F1
#
_entry.id   AF-A0A850EN12-F1
#
_cell.length_a   1.000
_cell.length_b   1.000
_cell.length_c   1.000
_cell.angle_alpha   90.00
_cell.angle_beta   90.00
_cell.angle_gamma   90.00
#
_symmetry.space_group_name_H-M   'P 1'
#
loop_
_entity.id
_entity.type
_entity.pdbx_description
1 polymer ?
#
loop_
_entity_poly.entity_id
_entity_poly.type
_entity_poly.pdbx_seq_one_letter_code
_entity_poly.pdbx_strand_id
1 'polypeptide(L)'
;MAYTRGNLAVQPKRKEEKNPLYREKTKVVTRRMVLPMQEKLLYMLTLSVFVLVAVTLIWRYVHIYDLNKQAQKLDAEIARDKKQIATYQMEKQTLEQLIPQKAKELGFVPPNEDTTIFVPKSGTSTDGDN
;
A
#
# COMPACT_ATOMS: atom_id res chain seq x y z
N MET A 1 56.75 44.40 -75.27
CA MET A 1 57.46 45.70 -75.18
C MET A 1 56.70 46.59 -74.21
N ALA A 2 57.36 47.07 -73.17
CA ALA A 2 56.92 48.23 -72.41
C ALA A 2 58.17 49.03 -72.07
N TYR A 3 58.40 50.10 -72.83
CA TYR A 3 59.35 51.14 -72.44
C TYR A 3 58.54 52.17 -71.65
N THR A 4 58.97 52.46 -70.43
CA THR A 4 59.29 53.82 -69.96
C THR A 4 59.78 53.70 -68.52
N ARG A 5 61.01 54.17 -68.29
CA ARG A 5 61.61 54.28 -66.96
C ARG A 5 60.89 55.38 -66.19
N GLY A 6 60.40 55.04 -65.00
CA GLY A 6 59.86 55.97 -64.02
C GLY A 6 60.16 55.43 -62.64
N ASN A 7 60.81 56.24 -61.81
CA ASN A 7 61.31 55.90 -60.48
C ASN A 7 60.16 55.71 -59.47
N LEU A 8 59.38 54.65 -59.65
CA LEU A 8 58.25 54.30 -58.79
C LEU A 8 58.47 52.88 -58.27
N ALA A 9 59.37 52.75 -57.29
CA ALA A 9 59.39 51.60 -56.42
C ALA A 9 58.10 51.62 -55.60
N VAL A 10 57.05 50.97 -56.13
CA VAL A 10 55.86 50.66 -55.34
C VAL A 10 56.32 49.65 -54.29
N GLN A 11 56.69 50.16 -53.11
CA GLN A 11 56.91 49.34 -51.94
C GLN A 11 55.58 48.63 -51.66
N PRO A 12 55.54 47.29 -51.62
CA PRO A 12 54.33 46.62 -51.18
C PRO A 12 54.04 47.14 -49.76
N LYS A 13 52.83 47.70 -49.54
CA LYS A 13 52.39 48.08 -48.19
C LYS A 13 52.60 46.86 -47.30
N ARG A 14 53.56 46.97 -46.38
CA ARG A 14 53.82 45.97 -45.34
C ARG A 14 52.47 45.73 -44.67
N LYS A 15 52.00 44.48 -44.67
CA LYS A 15 50.85 44.09 -43.86
C LYS A 15 51.16 44.60 -42.45
N GLU A 16 50.34 45.50 -41.94
CA GLU A 16 50.46 45.93 -40.55
C GLU A 16 50.44 44.64 -39.72
N GLU A 17 51.58 44.34 -39.10
CA GLU A 17 51.66 43.30 -38.11
C GLU A 17 50.73 43.75 -36.99
N LYS A 18 49.49 43.24 -37.01
CA LYS A 18 48.55 43.39 -35.91
C LYS A 18 49.34 42.95 -34.68
N ASN A 19 49.72 43.91 -33.85
CA ASN A 19 50.51 43.67 -32.65
C ASN A 19 49.94 42.44 -31.94
N PRO A 20 50.66 41.31 -31.87
CA PRO A 20 50.15 40.10 -31.22
C PRO A 20 50.04 40.29 -29.70
N LEU A 21 50.38 41.48 -29.19
CA LEU A 21 50.52 41.78 -27.78
C LEU A 21 49.20 41.91 -27.02
N TYR A 22 48.05 42.10 -27.69
CA TYR A 22 46.77 42.19 -26.99
C TYR A 22 45.78 41.15 -27.49
N ARG A 23 45.70 40.04 -26.75
CA ARG A 23 44.59 39.09 -26.83
C ARG A 23 43.54 39.53 -25.83
N GLU A 24 42.36 39.91 -26.31
CA GLU A 24 41.19 40.08 -25.45
C GLU A 24 40.87 38.73 -24.80
N LYS A 25 41.23 38.57 -23.52
CA LYS A 25 40.86 37.40 -22.74
C LYS A 25 39.48 37.66 -22.14
N THR A 26 38.45 37.07 -22.73
CA THR A 26 37.15 36.99 -22.08
C THR A 26 37.29 36.12 -20.83
N LYS A 27 37.31 36.76 -19.67
CA LYS A 27 37.34 36.05 -18.39
C LYS A 27 35.98 35.39 -18.21
N VAL A 28 35.89 34.09 -18.45
CA VAL A 28 34.71 33.30 -18.08
C VAL A 28 34.59 33.36 -16.57
N VAL A 29 33.66 34.17 -16.08
CA VAL A 29 33.34 34.22 -14.64
C VAL A 29 32.46 33.02 -14.35
N THR A 30 33.07 31.87 -14.09
CA THR A 30 32.36 30.73 -13.53
C THR A 30 31.92 31.09 -12.12
N ARG A 31 30.63 31.36 -11.92
CA ARG A 31 30.06 31.51 -10.57
C ARG A 31 30.27 30.19 -9.83
N ARG A 32 30.81 30.25 -8.61
CA ARG A 32 30.95 29.09 -7.74
C ARG A 32 29.55 28.61 -7.34
N MET A 33 29.24 27.34 -7.58
CA MET A 33 28.11 26.70 -6.90
C MET A 33 28.38 26.79 -5.39
N VAL A 34 27.44 27.37 -4.66
CA VAL A 34 27.61 27.74 -3.25
C VAL A 34 27.72 26.54 -2.30
N LEU A 35 27.39 25.32 -2.74
CA LEU A 35 27.53 24.09 -1.97
C LEU A 35 28.06 22.95 -2.87
N PRO A 36 29.10 22.21 -2.44
CA PRO A 36 29.55 21.03 -3.14
C PRO A 36 28.46 19.95 -3.15
N MET A 37 28.38 19.18 -4.24
CA MET A 37 27.29 18.23 -4.48
C MET A 37 27.14 17.17 -3.38
N GLN A 38 28.24 16.81 -2.71
CA GLN A 38 28.27 15.85 -1.62
C GLN A 38 27.49 16.33 -0.39
N GLU A 39 27.70 17.58 0.03
CA GLU A 39 27.01 18.16 1.21
C GLU A 39 25.50 18.24 0.97
N LYS A 40 25.08 18.67 -0.22
CA LYS A 40 23.67 18.71 -0.60
C LYS A 40 23.01 17.34 -0.52
N LEU A 41 23.72 16.29 -0.95
CA LEU A 41 23.23 14.91 -0.90
C LEU A 41 23.09 14.40 0.53
N LEU A 42 24.07 14.71 1.39
CA LEU A 42 24.04 14.35 2.80
C LEU A 42 22.85 14.99 3.51
N TYR A 43 22.57 16.28 3.26
CA TYR A 43 21.40 16.94 3.84
C TYR A 43 20.08 16.31 3.38
N MET A 44 19.93 16.02 2.07
CA MET A 44 18.71 15.38 1.56
C MET A 44 18.50 13.98 2.15
N LEU A 45 19.58 13.22 2.35
CA LEU A 45 19.52 11.92 3.01
C LEU A 45 19.12 12.04 4.48
N THR A 46 19.72 12.96 5.24
CA THR A 46 19.34 13.15 6.65
C THR A 46 17.88 13.59 6.79
N LEU A 47 17.41 14.45 5.90
CA LEU A 47 16.01 14.87 5.87
C LEU A 47 15.08 13.70 5.53
N SER A 48 15.44 12.87 4.54
CA SER A 48 14.61 11.73 4.17
C SER A 48 14.52 10.69 5.29
N VAL A 49 15.63 10.41 5.96
CA VAL A 49 15.65 9.49 7.12
C VAL A 49 14.75 10.03 8.22
N PHE A 50 14.81 11.33 8.53
CA PHE A 50 13.95 11.94 9.54
C PHE A 50 12.47 11.84 9.16
N VAL A 51 12.12 12.14 7.91
CA VAL A 51 10.74 12.04 7.42
C VAL A 51 10.25 10.58 7.44
N LEU A 52 11.08 9.62 7.03
CA LEU A 52 10.72 8.20 7.06
C LEU A 52 10.44 7.71 8.49
N VAL A 53 11.27 8.12 9.46
CA VAL A 53 11.03 7.81 10.88
C VAL A 53 9.71 8.44 11.34
N ALA A 54 9.45 9.70 11.01
CA ALA A 54 8.19 10.35 11.39
C ALA A 54 6.96 9.65 10.79
N VAL A 55 6.99 9.32 9.49
CA VAL A 55 5.89 8.63 8.80
C VAL A 55 5.66 7.24 9.36
N THR A 56 6.71 6.46 9.61
CA THR A 56 6.58 5.11 10.18
C THR A 56 6.00 5.12 11.59
N LEU A 57 6.36 6.11 12.42
CA LEU A 57 5.75 6.29 13.74
C LEU A 57 4.26 6.58 13.62
N ILE A 58 3.87 7.57 12.80
CA ILE A 58 2.46 7.94 12.60
C ILE A 58 1.66 6.73 12.08
N TRP A 59 2.18 6.03 11.08
CA TRP A 59 1.51 4.86 10.51
C TRP A 59 1.30 3.76 11.55
N ARG A 60 2.31 3.50 12.39
CA ARG A 60 2.20 2.53 13.49
C ARG A 60 1.12 2.93 14.50
N TYR A 61 1.03 4.21 14.88
CA TYR A 61 0.01 4.67 15.82
C TYR A 61 -1.41 4.56 15.24
N VAL A 62 -1.60 4.92 13.98
CA VAL A 62 -2.91 4.78 13.31
C VAL A 62 -3.32 3.31 13.22
N HIS A 63 -2.38 2.42 12.89
CA HIS A 63 -2.67 0.98 12.81
C HIS A 63 -3.09 0.38 14.16
N ILE A 64 -2.41 0.76 15.25
CA ILE A 64 -2.78 0.30 16.60
C ILE A 64 -4.17 0.81 16.99
N TYR A 65 -4.48 2.07 16.66
CA TYR A 65 -5.80 2.64 16.95
C TYR A 65 -6.91 1.89 16.20
N ASP A 66 -6.71 1.61 14.91
CA ASP A 66 -7.70 0.90 14.12
C ASP A 66 -7.88 -0.55 14.61
N LEU A 67 -6.79 -1.25 14.95
CA LEU A 67 -6.85 -2.58 15.56
C LEU A 67 -7.66 -2.58 16.86
N ASN A 68 -7.41 -1.61 17.76
CA ASN A 68 -8.17 -1.51 19.02
C ASN A 68 -9.66 -1.28 18.76
N LYS A 69 -10.00 -0.45 17.77
CA LYS A 69 -11.40 -0.18 17.41
C LYS A 69 -12.07 -1.42 16.80
N GLN A 70 -11.35 -2.17 15.97
CA GLN A 70 -11.82 -3.43 15.40
C GLN A 70 -12.05 -4.47 16.50
N ALA A 71 -11.11 -4.61 17.44
CA ALA A 71 -11.25 -5.50 18.59
C ALA A 71 -12.49 -5.16 19.42
N GLN A 72 -12.72 -3.89 19.75
CA GLN A 72 -13.92 -3.46 20.50
C GLN A 72 -15.23 -3.77 19.75
N LYS A 73 -15.26 -3.60 18.43
CA LYS A 73 -16.43 -3.96 17.62
C LYS A 73 -16.67 -5.46 17.65
N LEU A 74 -15.61 -6.25 17.48
CA LEU A 74 -15.68 -7.70 17.48
C LEU A 74 -16.14 -8.22 18.85
N ASP A 75 -15.64 -7.66 19.95
CA ASP A 75 -16.09 -8.01 21.30
C ASP A 75 -17.59 -7.71 21.51
N ALA A 76 -18.06 -6.58 20.98
CA ALA A 76 -19.48 -6.24 21.05
C ALA A 76 -20.36 -7.18 20.22
N GLU A 77 -19.88 -7.62 19.06
CA GLU A 77 -20.55 -8.61 18.21
C GLU A 77 -20.59 -9.98 18.89
N ILE A 78 -19.46 -10.47 19.40
CA ILE A 78 -19.38 -11.72 20.18
C ILE A 78 -20.33 -11.68 21.38
N ALA A 79 -20.42 -10.55 22.08
CA ALA A 79 -21.34 -10.41 23.21
C ALA A 79 -22.82 -10.47 22.77
N ARG A 80 -23.16 -9.97 21.59
CA ARG A 80 -24.52 -10.10 21.03
C ARG A 80 -24.82 -11.53 20.62
N ASP A 81 -23.89 -12.18 19.93
CA ASP A 81 -24.05 -13.56 19.47
C ASP A 81 -24.18 -14.52 20.64
N LYS A 82 -23.37 -14.35 21.69
CA LYS A 82 -23.50 -15.13 22.93
C LYS A 82 -24.89 -15.01 23.56
N LYS A 83 -25.50 -13.81 23.53
CA LYS A 83 -26.87 -13.63 24.03
C LYS A 83 -27.88 -14.37 23.16
N GLN A 84 -27.75 -14.30 21.84
CA GLN A 84 -28.63 -15.02 20.92
C GLN A 84 -28.50 -16.54 21.08
N ILE A 85 -27.28 -17.05 21.24
CA ILE A 85 -27.04 -18.46 21.52
C ILE A 85 -27.71 -18.87 22.83
N ALA A 86 -27.60 -18.06 23.88
CA ALA A 86 -28.27 -18.33 25.15
C ALA A 86 -29.80 -18.35 25.01
N THR A 87 -30.39 -17.43 24.24
CA THR A 87 -31.84 -17.45 23.97
C THR A 87 -32.26 -18.70 23.21
N TYR A 88 -31.52 -19.09 22.16
CA TYR A 88 -31.82 -20.30 21.41
C TYR A 88 -31.65 -21.58 22.24
N GLN A 89 -30.68 -21.61 23.14
CA GLN A 89 -30.52 -22.74 24.07
C GLN A 89 -31.71 -22.84 25.04
N MET A 90 -32.20 -21.71 25.54
CA MET A 90 -33.41 -21.68 26.37
C MET A 90 -34.63 -22.17 25.56
N GLU A 91 -34.84 -21.64 24.36
CA GLU A 91 -35.95 -22.06 23.48
C GLU A 91 -35.88 -23.55 23.16
N LYS A 92 -34.69 -24.10 22.89
CA LYS A 92 -34.51 -25.53 22.69
C LYS A 92 -34.94 -26.33 23.92
N GLN A 93 -34.51 -25.90 25.11
CA GLN A 93 -34.88 -26.58 26.36
C GLN A 93 -36.39 -26.51 26.64
N THR A 94 -37.03 -25.36 26.38
CA THR A 94 -38.49 -25.24 26.54
C THR A 94 -39.22 -26.13 25.54
N LEU A 95 -38.79 -26.17 24.28
CA LEU A 95 -39.35 -27.07 23.27
C LEU A 95 -39.16 -28.54 23.66
N GLU A 96 -37.96 -28.94 24.12
CA GLU A 96 -37.69 -30.31 24.58
C GLU A 96 -38.62 -30.74 25.73
N GLN A 97 -39.06 -29.80 26.58
CA GLN A 97 -40.03 -30.08 27.65
C GLN A 97 -41.48 -30.09 27.16
N LEU A 98 -41.83 -29.24 26.19
CA LEU A 98 -43.20 -29.08 25.68
C LEU A 98 -43.58 -30.18 24.69
N ILE A 99 -42.66 -30.61 23.83
CA ILE A 99 -42.88 -31.67 22.82
C ILE A 99 -43.41 -32.97 23.45
N PRO A 100 -42.80 -33.57 24.49
CA PRO A 100 -43.31 -34.81 25.07
C PRO A 100 -44.67 -34.63 25.75
N GLN A 101 -44.96 -33.45 26.32
CA GLN A 101 -46.27 -33.15 26.90
C GLN A 101 -47.35 -33.10 25.81
N LYS A 102 -47.10 -32.36 24.74
CA LYS A 102 -48.01 -32.27 23.58
C LYS A 102 -48.17 -33.60 22.85
N ALA A 103 -47.10 -34.39 22.73
CA ALA A 103 -47.16 -35.72 22.14
C ALA A 103 -48.07 -36.66 22.94
N LYS A 104 -48.01 -36.61 24.29
CA LYS A 104 -48.92 -37.36 25.17
C LYS A 104 -50.37 -36.92 25.00
N GLU A 105 -50.64 -35.61 24.94
CA GLU A 105 -52.00 -35.08 24.70
C GLU A 105 -52.60 -35.58 23.37
N LEU A 106 -51.76 -35.72 22.34
CA LEU A 106 -52.16 -36.20 21.01
C LEU A 106 -52.23 -37.74 20.90
N GLY A 107 -51.97 -38.46 21.99
CA GLY A 107 -52.04 -39.93 22.04
C GLY A 107 -50.81 -40.65 21.49
N PHE A 108 -49.69 -39.96 21.27
CA PHE A 108 -48.43 -40.59 20.86
C PHE A 108 -47.70 -41.19 22.08
N VAL A 109 -47.20 -42.42 21.93
CA VAL A 109 -46.49 -43.16 22.99
C VAL A 109 -45.00 -43.23 22.62
N PRO A 110 -44.09 -42.98 23.57
CA PRO A 110 -42.65 -43.15 23.31
C PRO A 110 -42.37 -44.62 22.94
N PRO A 111 -41.54 -44.89 21.92
CA PRO A 111 -41.15 -46.24 21.56
C PRO A 111 -40.36 -46.90 22.70
N ASN A 112 -40.59 -48.21 22.92
CA ASN A 112 -39.85 -48.98 23.93
C ASN A 112 -38.37 -49.08 23.52
N GLU A 113 -37.47 -49.02 24.50
CA GLU A 113 -36.00 -49.01 24.27
C GLU A 113 -35.49 -50.27 23.53
N ASP A 114 -36.25 -51.37 23.53
CA ASP A 114 -35.95 -52.61 22.81
C ASP A 114 -36.46 -52.65 21.35
N THR A 115 -37.17 -51.61 20.89
CA THR A 115 -37.74 -51.57 19.53
C THR A 115 -36.94 -50.67 18.59
N THR A 116 -36.03 -51.28 17.83
CA THR A 116 -35.26 -50.57 16.80
C THR A 116 -36.17 -50.12 15.66
N ILE A 117 -36.43 -48.82 15.56
CA ILE A 117 -37.18 -48.22 14.45
C ILE A 117 -36.23 -48.10 13.24
N PHE A 118 -36.47 -48.89 12.18
CA PHE A 118 -35.77 -48.74 10.91
C PHE A 118 -36.34 -47.57 10.12
N VAL A 119 -35.59 -46.47 10.02
CA VAL A 119 -35.91 -45.38 9.10
C VAL A 119 -35.22 -45.66 7.76
N PRO A 120 -35.97 -45.87 6.66
CA PRO A 120 -35.35 -46.03 5.35
C PRO A 120 -34.69 -44.72 4.95
N LYS A 121 -33.39 -44.78 4.66
CA LYS A 121 -32.62 -43.66 4.11
C LYS A 121 -33.17 -43.38 2.72
N SER A 122 -34.05 -42.39 2.58
CA SER A 122 -34.51 -41.92 1.28
C SER A 122 -33.30 -41.48 0.45
N GLY A 123 -33.22 -42.02 -0.76
CA GLY A 123 -32.03 -42.05 -1.60
C GLY A 123 -31.40 -40.68 -1.79
N THR A 124 -30.13 -40.57 -1.41
CA THR A 124 -29.23 -39.55 -1.93
C THR A 124 -28.98 -39.89 -3.40
N SER A 125 -29.62 -39.14 -4.29
CA SER A 125 -29.26 -39.05 -5.70
C SER A 125 -27.82 -38.55 -5.77
N THR A 126 -26.88 -39.49 -5.92
CA THR A 126 -25.52 -39.20 -6.33
C THR A 126 -25.58 -38.84 -7.81
N ASP A 127 -25.88 -37.58 -8.12
CA ASP A 127 -25.63 -37.03 -9.44
C ASP A 127 -24.15 -36.60 -9.47
N GLY A 128 -23.31 -37.60 -9.72
CA GLY A 128 -21.95 -37.38 -10.17
C GLY A 128 -21.94 -37.60 -11.67
N ASP A 129 -21.77 -36.52 -12.43
CA ASP A 129 -21.31 -36.61 -13.81
C ASP A 129 -20.31 -35.47 -14.08
N ASN A 130 -19.27 -35.86 -14.84
CA ASN A 130 -18.02 -35.16 -15.10
C ASN A 130 -18.15 -33.75 -15.72
#